data_AF-A0AAE0DT83-F1
#
_entry.id   AF-A0AAE0DT83-F1
#
_cell.length_a   1.000
_cell.length_b   1.000
_cell.length_c   1.000
_cell.angle_alpha   90.00
_cell.angle_beta   90.00
_cell.angle_gamma   90.00
#
_symmetry.space_group_name_H-M   'P 1'
#
loop_
_entity.id
_entity.type
_entity.pdbx_description
1 polymer ?
#
loop_
_entity_poly.entity_id
_entity_poly.type
_entity_poly.pdbx_seq_one_letter_code
_entity_poly.pdbx_strand_id
1 'polypeptide(L)'
;MQHPIQPPGAPPLSVQKEQNRGTISVIIATFFFSLLLILTLSFSTSPASVQPQPDPFLFPTRPTFPNKIPSDPSPPSIAYLISGSSGDSGRILRLLFATYHPKNHYLLHLDSSAPQSDRDRLAVSVQSVPVFRAAQNVDVIGKADFSYSKGSSPISSTLHGASILLKLSKNWDWFINLNAADYPLVTQDDLLHILSYLPKELNFVNHTSYIGWRESKKLKPIIVDPGLYLSEKNPMFYCQSKAGIAQSFQIICREMIEILCSDILP
;
A
#
# COMPACT_ATOMS: atom_id res chain seq x y z
N MET A 1 38.77 79.42 17.70
CA MET A 1 39.50 78.85 16.53
C MET A 1 39.00 77.43 16.32
N GLN A 2 38.02 77.26 15.42
CA GLN A 2 37.52 75.96 14.99
C GLN A 2 38.28 75.57 13.72
N HIS A 3 38.99 74.44 13.76
CA HIS A 3 39.59 73.84 12.58
C HIS A 3 38.51 73.05 11.81
N PRO A 4 38.38 73.23 10.48
CA PRO A 4 37.52 72.37 9.68
C PRO A 4 38.20 71.02 9.43
N ILE A 5 37.45 69.94 9.60
CA ILE A 5 37.84 68.57 9.27
C ILE A 5 37.72 68.39 7.76
N GLN A 6 38.81 67.94 7.14
CA GLN A 6 38.94 67.65 5.72
C GLN A 6 38.25 66.30 5.38
N PRO A 7 37.48 66.19 4.29
CA PRO A 7 36.83 64.93 3.92
C PRO A 7 37.87 63.91 3.43
N PRO A 8 37.62 62.59 3.62
CA PRO A 8 38.54 61.55 3.18
C PRO A 8 38.70 61.56 1.65
N GLY A 9 39.95 61.50 1.19
CA GLY A 9 40.31 61.50 -0.22
C GLY A 9 39.78 60.26 -0.96
N ALA A 10 39.35 60.46 -2.20
CA ALA A 10 38.91 59.39 -3.08
C ALA A 10 40.03 58.34 -3.27
N PRO A 11 39.70 57.03 -3.29
CA PRO A 11 40.70 55.99 -3.46
C PRO A 11 41.35 56.07 -4.85
N PRO A 12 42.64 55.69 -4.98
CA PRO A 12 43.38 55.78 -6.22
C PRO A 12 42.78 54.89 -7.32
N LEU A 13 42.74 55.41 -8.56
CA LEU A 13 42.18 54.78 -9.76
C LEU A 13 42.72 53.37 -10.07
N SER A 14 43.92 53.02 -9.57
CA SER A 14 44.51 51.68 -9.72
C SER A 14 43.77 50.61 -8.90
N VAL A 15 43.33 50.95 -7.68
CA VAL A 15 42.64 50.03 -6.76
C VAL A 15 41.23 49.73 -7.27
N GLN A 16 40.53 50.72 -7.84
CA GLN A 16 39.22 50.50 -8.46
C GLN A 16 39.30 49.61 -9.71
N LYS A 17 40.36 49.74 -10.52
CA LYS A 17 40.52 48.92 -11.73
C LYS A 17 40.83 47.46 -11.40
N GLU A 18 41.60 47.21 -10.36
CA GLU A 18 41.93 45.85 -9.92
C GLU A 18 40.75 45.17 -9.21
N GLN A 19 40.03 45.92 -8.36
CA GLN A 19 38.80 45.47 -7.72
C GLN A 19 37.69 45.15 -8.73
N ASN A 20 37.55 45.97 -9.79
CA ASN A 20 36.58 45.70 -10.86
C ASN A 20 36.92 44.45 -11.68
N ARG A 21 38.21 44.10 -11.83
CA ARG A 21 38.64 42.86 -12.50
C ARG A 21 38.37 41.62 -11.65
N GLY A 22 38.55 41.74 -10.33
CA GLY A 22 38.21 40.69 -9.37
C GLY A 22 36.70 40.42 -9.32
N THR A 23 35.87 41.47 -9.25
CA THR A 23 34.41 41.32 -9.24
C THR A 23 33.88 40.74 -10.55
N ILE A 24 34.41 41.16 -11.71
CA ILE A 24 34.04 40.58 -13.01
C ILE A 24 34.38 39.08 -13.06
N SER A 25 35.55 38.68 -12.53
CA SER A 25 35.96 37.26 -12.52
C SER A 25 35.06 36.40 -11.63
N VAL A 26 34.62 36.93 -10.49
CA VAL A 26 33.67 36.24 -9.58
C VAL A 26 32.29 36.10 -10.23
N ILE A 27 31.79 37.14 -10.91
CA ILE A 27 30.49 37.09 -11.61
C ILE A 27 30.52 36.06 -12.74
N ILE A 28 31.63 35.99 -13.49
CA ILE A 28 31.78 34.98 -14.55
C ILE A 28 31.81 33.57 -13.95
N ALA A 29 32.54 33.36 -12.85
CA ALA A 29 32.61 32.06 -12.19
C ALA A 29 31.26 31.60 -11.63
N THR A 30 30.49 32.49 -10.99
CA THR A 30 29.16 32.16 -10.48
C THR A 30 28.15 31.92 -11.59
N PHE A 31 28.26 32.63 -12.72
CA PHE A 31 27.43 32.40 -13.90
C PHE A 31 27.71 31.02 -14.52
N PHE A 32 28.98 30.65 -14.71
CA PHE A 32 29.35 29.33 -15.22
C PHE A 32 28.94 28.20 -14.27
N PHE A 33 29.10 28.38 -12.95
CA PHE A 33 28.66 27.39 -11.97
C PHE A 33 27.13 27.21 -11.96
N SER A 34 26.38 28.32 -12.05
CA SER A 34 24.92 28.28 -12.13
C SER A 34 24.43 27.66 -13.43
N LEU A 35 25.10 27.94 -14.56
CA LEU A 35 24.79 27.33 -15.84
C LEU A 35 25.04 25.82 -15.81
N LEU A 36 26.14 25.37 -15.20
CA LEU A 36 26.45 23.95 -15.04
C LEU A 36 25.44 23.24 -14.10
N LEU A 37 25.00 23.91 -13.04
CA LEU A 37 23.96 23.42 -12.14
C LEU A 37 22.60 23.27 -12.88
N ILE A 38 22.20 24.26 -13.66
CA ILE A 38 20.96 24.21 -14.45
C ILE A 38 21.06 23.12 -15.52
N LEU A 39 22.22 22.95 -16.15
CA LEU A 39 22.45 21.94 -17.18
C LEU A 39 22.39 20.51 -16.57
N THR A 40 22.98 20.30 -15.39
CA THR A 40 22.90 19.02 -14.67
C THR A 40 21.50 18.70 -14.14
N LEU A 41 20.73 19.71 -13.73
CA LEU A 41 19.32 19.56 -13.38
C LEU A 41 18.44 19.28 -14.61
N SER A 42 18.74 19.90 -15.76
CA SER A 42 18.02 19.69 -17.03
C SER A 42 18.32 18.32 -17.67
N PHE A 43 19.53 17.79 -17.45
CA PHE A 43 19.92 16.44 -17.87
C PHE A 43 19.72 15.37 -16.80
N SER A 44 19.00 15.67 -15.71
CA SER A 44 18.35 14.62 -14.95
C SER A 44 17.24 14.05 -15.84
N THR A 45 17.64 13.15 -16.74
CA THR A 45 16.74 12.20 -17.36
C THR A 45 15.91 11.62 -16.24
N SER A 46 14.65 12.04 -16.14
CA SER A 46 13.63 11.24 -15.50
C SER A 46 13.87 9.82 -16.00
N PRO A 47 14.13 8.83 -15.15
CA PRO A 47 14.08 7.46 -15.62
C PRO A 47 12.72 7.36 -16.30
N ALA A 48 12.72 7.11 -17.61
CA ALA A 48 11.49 6.75 -18.30
C ALA A 48 10.80 5.74 -17.39
N SER A 49 9.52 5.93 -17.09
CA SER A 49 8.79 4.98 -16.26
C SER A 49 8.76 3.66 -17.03
N VAL A 50 9.81 2.87 -16.89
CA VAL A 50 9.83 1.47 -17.21
C VAL A 50 8.84 0.91 -16.23
N GLN A 51 7.61 0.69 -16.70
CA GLN A 51 6.68 -0.11 -15.94
C GLN A 51 7.44 -1.39 -15.59
N PRO A 52 7.55 -1.77 -14.31
CA PRO A 52 8.21 -3.01 -13.94
C PRO A 52 7.48 -4.14 -14.64
N GLN A 53 8.04 -4.66 -15.74
CA GLN A 53 7.51 -5.85 -16.36
C GLN A 53 8.06 -7.05 -15.60
N PRO A 54 7.22 -8.08 -15.36
CA PRO A 54 7.70 -9.34 -14.81
C PRO A 54 8.85 -9.89 -15.65
N ASP A 55 9.86 -10.46 -14.99
CA ASP A 55 11.03 -11.02 -15.69
C ASP A 55 10.57 -12.12 -16.67
N PRO A 56 10.75 -11.94 -17.99
CA PRO A 56 10.23 -12.88 -18.99
C PRO A 56 10.92 -14.25 -18.94
N PHE A 57 12.10 -14.38 -18.33
CA PHE A 57 12.76 -15.67 -18.14
C PHE A 57 12.15 -16.49 -17.00
N LEU A 58 11.66 -15.81 -15.96
CA LEU A 58 11.00 -16.44 -14.82
C LEU A 58 9.49 -16.59 -15.05
N PHE A 59 8.89 -15.70 -15.85
CA PHE A 59 7.47 -15.65 -16.18
C PHE A 59 7.25 -15.51 -17.69
N PRO A 60 7.53 -16.57 -18.48
CA PRO A 60 7.32 -16.52 -19.92
C PRO A 60 5.83 -16.30 -20.24
N THR A 61 5.53 -15.28 -21.04
CA THR A 61 4.23 -15.12 -21.70
C THR A 61 4.02 -16.32 -22.62
N ARG A 62 3.25 -17.30 -22.15
CA ARG A 62 3.05 -18.57 -22.86
C ARG A 62 2.51 -18.31 -24.28
N PRO A 63 3.17 -18.80 -25.35
CA PRO A 63 2.56 -18.86 -26.66
C PRO A 63 1.34 -19.80 -26.58
N THR A 64 0.20 -19.35 -27.11
CA THR A 64 -1.00 -20.17 -27.28
C THR A 64 -0.71 -21.29 -28.26
N PHE A 65 -0.37 -22.49 -27.75
CA PHE A 65 -0.30 -23.69 -28.58
C PHE A 65 -1.74 -24.16 -28.89
N PRO A 66 -2.10 -24.40 -30.17
CA PRO A 66 -3.48 -24.67 -30.58
C PRO A 66 -3.96 -26.11 -30.32
N ASN A 67 -3.21 -26.95 -29.58
CA ASN A 67 -3.63 -28.32 -29.29
C ASN A 67 -4.40 -28.40 -27.96
N LYS A 68 -5.71 -28.17 -28.08
CA LYS A 68 -6.69 -28.32 -27.00
C LYS A 68 -6.97 -29.80 -26.75
N ILE A 69 -6.08 -30.47 -26.01
CA ILE A 69 -6.46 -31.60 -25.14
C ILE A 69 -7.59 -31.06 -24.23
N PRO A 70 -8.66 -31.82 -23.85
CA PRO A 70 -9.73 -31.30 -22.99
C PRO A 70 -9.09 -30.65 -21.76
N SER A 71 -9.02 -29.33 -21.80
CA SER A 71 -8.05 -28.58 -21.01
C SER A 71 -8.64 -28.42 -19.64
N ASP A 72 -7.93 -28.89 -18.61
CA ASP A 72 -8.23 -28.53 -17.23
C ASP A 72 -8.54 -27.02 -17.16
N PRO A 73 -9.56 -26.62 -16.38
CA PRO A 73 -9.93 -25.22 -16.28
C PRO A 73 -8.71 -24.39 -15.88
N SER A 74 -8.55 -23.23 -16.51
CA SER A 74 -7.43 -22.34 -16.17
C SER A 74 -7.53 -21.98 -14.70
N PRO A 75 -6.46 -22.14 -13.91
CA PRO A 75 -6.49 -21.80 -12.50
C PRO A 75 -6.75 -20.30 -12.36
N PRO A 76 -7.50 -19.90 -11.32
CA PRO A 76 -7.86 -18.51 -11.08
C PRO A 76 -6.66 -17.69 -10.61
N SER A 77 -6.85 -16.38 -10.56
CA SER A 77 -5.96 -15.44 -9.88
C SER A 77 -6.62 -14.91 -8.61
N ILE A 78 -5.90 -14.89 -7.50
CA ILE A 78 -6.40 -14.44 -6.20
C ILE A 78 -5.66 -13.16 -5.76
N ALA A 79 -6.40 -12.18 -5.27
CA ALA A 79 -5.88 -11.00 -4.60
C ALA A 79 -5.97 -11.17 -3.07
N TYR A 80 -4.82 -11.27 -2.42
CA TYR A 80 -4.70 -11.38 -0.97
C TYR A 80 -4.43 -10.02 -0.34
N LEU A 81 -5.23 -9.65 0.65
CA LEU A 81 -4.87 -8.62 1.63
C LEU A 81 -4.37 -9.31 2.89
N ILE A 82 -3.11 -9.11 3.25
CA ILE A 82 -2.52 -9.67 4.48
C ILE A 82 -2.28 -8.52 5.47
N SER A 83 -3.10 -8.46 6.51
CA SER A 83 -3.08 -7.40 7.52
C SER A 83 -2.45 -7.85 8.83
N GLY A 84 -1.72 -6.96 9.49
CA GLY A 84 -1.16 -7.17 10.81
C GLY A 84 -0.94 -5.85 11.55
N SER A 85 -0.45 -5.96 12.77
CA SER A 85 -0.21 -4.83 13.66
C SER A 85 1.27 -4.72 14.03
N SER A 86 1.59 -3.88 15.00
CA SER A 86 2.95 -3.73 15.52
C SER A 86 3.54 -5.09 15.94
N GLY A 87 4.73 -5.42 15.40
CA GLY A 87 5.42 -6.70 15.66
C GLY A 87 5.02 -7.87 14.74
N ASP A 88 4.03 -7.73 13.87
CA ASP A 88 3.56 -8.83 13.01
C ASP A 88 4.31 -8.98 11.68
N SER A 89 5.30 -8.13 11.39
CA SER A 89 6.04 -8.15 10.10
C SER A 89 6.57 -9.54 9.72
N GLY A 90 7.18 -10.26 10.67
CA GLY A 90 7.68 -11.61 10.44
C GLY A 90 6.57 -12.64 10.19
N ARG A 91 5.42 -12.48 10.86
CA ARG A 91 4.25 -13.35 10.66
C ARG A 91 3.59 -13.12 9.31
N ILE A 92 3.50 -11.86 8.88
CA ILE A 92 3.05 -11.49 7.53
C ILE A 92 3.95 -12.13 6.48
N LEU A 93 5.28 -12.00 6.60
CA LEU A 93 6.21 -12.61 5.65
C LEU A 93 6.07 -14.14 5.64
N ARG A 94 5.99 -14.78 6.81
CA ARG A 94 5.77 -16.23 6.92
C ARG A 94 4.48 -16.66 6.21
N LEU A 95 3.40 -15.92 6.38
CA LEU A 95 2.11 -16.19 5.73
C LEU A 95 2.20 -15.98 4.22
N LEU A 96 2.79 -14.88 3.78
CA LEU A 96 3.03 -14.59 2.37
C LEU A 96 3.80 -15.74 1.70
N PHE A 97 4.89 -16.22 2.30
CA PHE A 97 5.62 -17.37 1.74
C PHE A 97 4.78 -18.65 1.64
N ALA A 98 3.88 -18.88 2.59
CA ALA A 98 3.04 -20.07 2.60
C ALA A 98 1.91 -20.03 1.56
N THR A 99 1.43 -18.83 1.20
CA THR A 99 0.35 -18.64 0.22
C THR A 99 0.86 -18.17 -1.13
N TYR A 100 2.18 -17.97 -1.31
CA TYR A 100 2.72 -17.34 -2.50
C TYR A 100 2.52 -18.20 -3.76
N HIS A 101 2.09 -17.53 -4.83
CA HIS A 101 1.98 -18.05 -6.18
C HIS A 101 2.06 -16.88 -7.17
N PRO A 102 2.79 -17.00 -8.29
CA PRO A 102 3.08 -15.88 -9.18
C PRO A 102 1.87 -15.33 -9.95
N LYS A 103 0.78 -16.10 -10.07
CA LYS A 103 -0.47 -15.59 -10.69
C LYS A 103 -1.29 -14.69 -9.78
N ASN A 104 -1.06 -14.74 -8.47
CA ASN A 104 -1.85 -14.01 -7.49
C ASN A 104 -1.25 -12.61 -7.24
N HIS A 105 -2.02 -11.76 -6.58
CA HIS A 105 -1.59 -10.44 -6.12
C HIS A 105 -1.62 -10.39 -4.59
N TYR A 106 -0.64 -9.72 -3.98
CA TYR A 106 -0.53 -9.63 -2.54
C TYR A 106 -0.36 -8.17 -2.13
N LEU A 107 -1.24 -7.70 -1.26
CA LEU A 107 -1.12 -6.40 -0.61
C LEU A 107 -0.89 -6.62 0.88
N LEU A 108 0.26 -6.16 1.37
CA LEU A 108 0.63 -6.27 2.77
C LEU A 108 0.28 -4.98 3.51
N HIS A 109 -0.38 -5.11 4.65
CA HIS A 109 -0.79 -3.99 5.48
C HIS A 109 -0.29 -4.20 6.91
N LEU A 110 0.52 -3.27 7.40
CA LEU A 110 0.78 -3.10 8.83
C LEU A 110 0.06 -1.84 9.28
N ASP A 111 -0.85 -1.97 10.23
CA ASP A 111 -1.65 -0.84 10.72
C ASP A 111 -0.78 0.32 11.25
N SER A 112 -1.42 1.47 11.45
CA SER A 112 -0.76 2.66 11.98
C SER A 112 -0.30 2.55 13.44
N SER A 113 -0.57 1.43 14.14
CA SER A 113 0.03 1.18 15.45
C SER A 113 1.49 0.70 15.34
N ALA A 114 1.88 0.14 14.18
CA ALA A 114 3.27 -0.13 13.85
C ALA A 114 3.98 1.18 13.43
N PRO A 115 5.25 1.40 13.83
CA PRO A 115 6.01 2.55 13.39
C PRO A 115 6.28 2.48 11.87
N GLN A 116 6.48 3.65 11.24
CA GLN A 116 6.78 3.72 9.81
C GLN A 116 8.01 2.90 9.43
N SER A 117 9.02 2.86 10.31
CA SER A 117 10.21 2.05 10.13
C SER A 117 9.94 0.56 9.92
N ASP A 118 8.87 0.02 10.52
CA ASP A 118 8.52 -1.39 10.37
C ASP A 118 7.90 -1.67 9.01
N ARG A 119 7.08 -0.73 8.50
CA ARG A 119 6.55 -0.77 7.12
C ARG A 119 7.67 -0.67 6.10
N ASP A 120 8.60 0.26 6.30
CA ASP A 120 9.74 0.44 5.40
C ASP A 120 10.63 -0.81 5.37
N ARG A 121 10.89 -1.41 6.54
CA ARG A 121 11.63 -2.68 6.66
C ARG A 121 10.90 -3.83 6.00
N LEU A 122 9.58 -3.92 6.15
CA LEU A 122 8.76 -4.93 5.48
C LEU A 122 8.87 -4.79 3.95
N ALA A 123 8.77 -3.56 3.43
CA ALA A 123 8.91 -3.28 2.00
C ALA A 123 10.31 -3.68 1.47
N VAL A 124 11.38 -3.32 2.20
CA VAL A 124 12.75 -3.75 1.85
C VAL A 124 12.88 -5.27 1.88
N SER A 125 12.29 -5.93 2.87
CA SER A 125 12.33 -7.39 2.99
C SER A 125 11.64 -8.07 1.80
N VAL A 126 10.47 -7.58 1.39
CA VAL A 126 9.78 -8.07 0.19
C VAL A 126 10.64 -7.91 -1.07
N GLN A 127 11.24 -6.73 -1.28
CA GLN A 127 12.06 -6.44 -2.45
C GLN A 127 13.40 -7.22 -2.49
N SER A 128 13.85 -7.71 -1.33
CA SER A 128 15.06 -8.54 -1.23
C SER A 128 14.85 -9.96 -1.77
N VAL A 129 13.60 -10.42 -1.85
CA VAL A 129 13.25 -11.77 -2.33
C VAL A 129 13.20 -11.78 -3.86
N PRO A 130 14.07 -12.54 -4.56
CA PRO A 130 14.16 -12.48 -6.02
C PRO A 130 12.85 -12.82 -6.74
N VAL A 131 12.08 -13.78 -6.23
CA VAL A 131 10.83 -14.20 -6.89
C VAL A 131 9.75 -13.13 -6.80
N PHE A 132 9.62 -12.44 -5.66
CA PHE A 132 8.66 -11.33 -5.52
C PHE A 132 9.03 -10.16 -6.42
N ARG A 133 10.34 -9.83 -6.47
CA ARG A 133 10.86 -8.80 -7.36
C ARG A 133 10.72 -9.17 -8.83
N ALA A 134 10.86 -10.45 -9.19
CA ALA A 134 10.69 -10.88 -10.58
C ALA A 134 9.22 -10.86 -11.01
N ALA A 135 8.29 -11.23 -10.11
CA ALA A 135 6.87 -11.31 -10.41
C ALA A 135 6.15 -9.96 -10.31
N GLN A 136 6.68 -9.01 -9.52
CA GLN A 136 6.11 -7.67 -9.30
C GLN A 136 4.64 -7.76 -8.84
N ASN A 137 4.35 -8.70 -7.94
CA ASN A 137 2.99 -9.01 -7.50
C ASN A 137 2.79 -8.92 -5.97
N VAL A 138 3.74 -8.33 -5.26
CA VAL A 138 3.69 -8.11 -3.80
C VAL A 138 3.96 -6.64 -3.49
N ASP A 139 2.96 -5.97 -2.94
CA ASP A 139 2.99 -4.55 -2.58
C ASP A 139 2.80 -4.35 -1.08
N VAL A 140 3.35 -3.26 -0.53
CA VAL A 140 3.21 -2.90 0.89
C VAL A 140 2.54 -1.53 0.98
N ILE A 141 1.49 -1.42 1.79
CA ILE A 141 0.82 -0.14 2.04
C ILE A 141 1.75 0.77 2.84
N GLY A 142 2.21 1.86 2.22
CA GLY A 142 3.07 2.85 2.87
C GLY A 142 2.32 3.70 3.89
N LYS A 143 1.17 4.26 3.50
CA LYS A 143 0.30 5.07 4.37
C LYS A 143 -0.82 4.19 4.94
N ALA A 144 -0.58 3.66 6.13
CA ALA A 144 -1.47 2.70 6.76
C ALA A 144 -2.68 3.33 7.45
N ASP A 145 -3.81 2.64 7.42
CA ASP A 145 -4.96 2.96 8.28
C ASP A 145 -4.75 2.42 9.70
N PHE A 146 -5.53 2.95 10.66
CA PHE A 146 -5.71 2.29 11.95
C PHE A 146 -6.66 1.09 11.80
N SER A 147 -6.47 0.08 12.64
CA SER A 147 -7.36 -1.08 12.72
C SER A 147 -7.67 -1.41 14.19
N TYR A 148 -8.67 -0.73 14.77
CA TYR A 148 -9.14 -1.03 16.11
C TYR A 148 -10.12 -2.20 16.06
N SER A 149 -9.72 -3.36 16.61
CA SER A 149 -10.50 -4.62 16.55
C SER A 149 -11.95 -4.55 17.02
N LYS A 150 -12.34 -3.55 17.81
CA LYS A 150 -13.73 -3.36 18.30
C LYS A 150 -14.49 -2.26 17.57
N GLY A 151 -13.84 -1.54 16.67
CA GLY A 151 -14.41 -0.42 15.92
C GLY A 151 -14.75 -0.78 14.48
N SER A 152 -15.02 0.25 13.68
CA SER A 152 -15.30 0.16 12.25
C SER A 152 -14.06 0.36 11.37
N SER A 153 -12.94 0.76 11.96
CA SER A 153 -11.66 0.93 11.25
C SER A 153 -11.12 -0.36 10.59
N PRO A 154 -11.28 -1.59 11.13
CA PRO A 154 -10.83 -2.79 10.43
C PRO A 154 -11.54 -3.04 9.09
N ILE A 155 -12.86 -2.80 9.03
CA ILE A 155 -13.61 -2.95 7.78
C ILE A 155 -13.25 -1.82 6.81
N SER A 156 -13.06 -0.59 7.30
CA SER A 156 -12.58 0.52 6.47
C SER A 156 -11.20 0.22 5.86
N SER A 157 -10.28 -0.33 6.65
CA SER A 157 -8.95 -0.70 6.18
C SER A 157 -9.00 -1.86 5.16
N THR A 158 -9.88 -2.84 5.38
CA THR A 158 -10.11 -3.93 4.42
C THR A 158 -10.63 -3.40 3.08
N LEU A 159 -11.63 -2.52 3.10
CA LEU A 159 -12.18 -1.89 1.90
C LEU A 159 -11.15 -1.00 1.20
N HIS A 160 -10.34 -0.26 1.97
CA HIS A 160 -9.25 0.53 1.41
C HIS A 160 -8.22 -0.37 0.72
N GLY A 161 -7.81 -1.48 1.34
CA GLY A 161 -6.93 -2.47 0.74
C GLY A 161 -7.49 -3.09 -0.55
N ALA A 162 -8.77 -3.48 -0.55
CA ALA A 162 -9.45 -3.98 -1.76
C ALA A 162 -9.45 -2.92 -2.88
N SER A 163 -9.71 -1.65 -2.55
CA SER A 163 -9.68 -0.55 -3.52
C SER A 163 -8.29 -0.30 -4.12
N ILE A 164 -7.23 -0.54 -3.34
CA ILE A 164 -5.85 -0.45 -3.82
C ILE A 164 -5.58 -1.62 -4.78
N LEU A 165 -5.94 -2.85 -4.41
CA LEU A 165 -5.77 -4.03 -5.25
C LEU A 165 -6.46 -3.86 -6.61
N LEU A 166 -7.69 -3.35 -6.66
CA LEU A 166 -8.41 -3.03 -7.90
C LEU A 166 -7.69 -2.00 -8.78
N LYS A 167 -6.97 -1.06 -8.17
CA LYS A 167 -6.16 -0.06 -8.90
C LYS A 167 -4.84 -0.62 -9.41
N LEU A 168 -4.22 -1.53 -8.64
CA LEU A 168 -2.95 -2.16 -8.99
C LEU A 168 -3.13 -3.20 -10.10
N SER A 169 -4.18 -4.02 -10.01
CA SER A 169 -4.52 -5.04 -11.00
C SER A 169 -6.02 -5.25 -11.07
N LYS A 170 -6.55 -5.33 -12.28
CA LYS A 170 -7.95 -5.70 -12.53
C LYS A 170 -8.12 -7.20 -12.83
N ASN A 171 -7.02 -7.94 -12.90
CA ASN A 171 -6.99 -9.30 -13.44
C ASN A 171 -6.86 -10.34 -12.32
N TRP A 172 -7.82 -10.35 -11.40
CA TRP A 172 -7.97 -11.38 -10.39
C TRP A 172 -9.45 -11.73 -10.24
N ASP A 173 -9.72 -12.98 -9.87
CA ASP A 173 -11.08 -13.54 -9.83
C ASP A 173 -11.67 -13.46 -8.41
N TRP A 174 -10.83 -13.64 -7.39
CA TRP A 174 -11.24 -13.63 -5.99
C TRP A 174 -10.35 -12.75 -5.11
N PHE A 175 -10.96 -12.10 -4.13
CA PHE A 175 -10.33 -11.36 -3.05
C PHE A 175 -10.41 -12.17 -1.76
N ILE A 176 -9.29 -12.28 -1.03
CA ILE A 176 -9.21 -12.96 0.26
C ILE A 176 -8.52 -12.04 1.27
N ASN A 177 -9.19 -11.74 2.38
CA ASN A 177 -8.59 -11.03 3.50
C ASN A 177 -8.03 -12.01 4.54
N LEU A 178 -6.78 -11.80 4.94
CA LEU A 178 -6.09 -12.60 5.94
C LEU A 178 -5.45 -11.70 6.99
N ASN A 179 -5.42 -12.17 8.23
CA ASN A 179 -4.65 -11.57 9.31
C ASN A 179 -3.32 -12.30 9.52
N ALA A 180 -2.35 -11.63 10.13
CA ALA A 180 -1.04 -12.19 10.44
C ALA A 180 -1.08 -13.42 11.36
N ALA A 181 -2.20 -13.66 12.05
CA ALA A 181 -2.42 -14.85 12.88
C ALA A 181 -2.89 -16.07 12.08
N ASP A 182 -3.39 -15.88 10.85
CA ASP A 182 -3.92 -16.95 10.03
C ASP A 182 -2.81 -17.80 9.41
N TYR A 183 -3.16 -19.03 9.00
CA TYR A 183 -2.24 -19.90 8.25
C TYR A 183 -3.01 -20.91 7.38
N PRO A 184 -2.57 -21.14 6.13
CA PRO A 184 -3.27 -22.07 5.24
C PRO A 184 -3.16 -23.52 5.75
N LEU A 185 -4.26 -24.25 5.65
CA LEU A 185 -4.34 -25.70 5.95
C LEU A 185 -4.18 -26.57 4.69
N VAL A 186 -4.26 -25.96 3.51
CA VAL A 186 -4.09 -26.58 2.20
C VAL A 186 -2.98 -25.85 1.46
N THR A 187 -2.33 -26.52 0.51
CA THR A 187 -1.31 -25.84 -0.30
C THR A 187 -1.97 -24.83 -1.24
N GLN A 188 -1.19 -23.84 -1.68
CA GLN A 188 -1.70 -22.82 -2.61
C GLN A 188 -2.13 -23.44 -3.94
N ASP A 189 -1.40 -24.45 -4.43
CA ASP A 189 -1.71 -25.14 -5.69
C ASP A 189 -3.00 -25.95 -5.59
N ASP A 190 -3.23 -26.65 -4.46
CA ASP A 190 -4.47 -27.38 -4.22
C ASP A 190 -5.67 -26.43 -4.14
N LEU A 191 -5.51 -25.27 -3.48
CA LEU A 191 -6.55 -24.25 -3.42
C LEU A 191 -6.91 -23.74 -4.82
N LEU A 192 -5.91 -23.40 -5.64
CA LEU A 192 -6.13 -22.94 -7.01
C LEU A 192 -6.77 -24.02 -7.88
N HIS A 193 -6.38 -25.28 -7.70
CA HIS A 193 -6.98 -26.41 -8.39
C HIS A 193 -8.47 -26.56 -8.02
N ILE A 194 -8.82 -26.55 -6.73
CA ILE A 194 -10.22 -26.64 -6.30
C ILE A 194 -11.04 -25.48 -6.86
N LEU A 195 -10.55 -24.25 -6.72
CA LEU A 195 -11.24 -23.05 -7.17
C LEU A 195 -11.40 -23.01 -8.70
N SER A 196 -10.51 -23.66 -9.46
CA SER A 196 -10.61 -23.71 -10.93
C SER A 196 -11.89 -24.42 -11.43
N TYR A 197 -12.49 -25.30 -10.62
CA TYR A 197 -13.75 -25.97 -10.94
C TYR A 197 -14.99 -25.23 -10.44
N LEU A 198 -14.84 -24.14 -9.69
CA LEU A 198 -15.95 -23.37 -9.15
C LEU A 198 -16.30 -22.19 -10.06
N PRO A 199 -17.60 -21.84 -10.20
CA PRO A 199 -18.01 -20.61 -10.85
C PRO A 199 -17.39 -19.39 -10.16
N LYS A 200 -16.81 -18.48 -10.96
CA LYS A 200 -16.06 -17.32 -10.47
C LYS A 200 -16.92 -16.30 -9.76
N GLU A 201 -18.22 -16.32 -10.04
CA GLU A 201 -19.24 -15.39 -9.52
C GLU A 201 -19.65 -15.73 -8.07
N LEU A 202 -19.14 -16.84 -7.51
CA LEU A 202 -19.45 -17.26 -6.16
C LEU A 202 -18.65 -16.49 -5.11
N ASN A 203 -19.32 -16.23 -3.98
CA ASN A 203 -18.73 -15.66 -2.78
C ASN A 203 -18.83 -16.68 -1.65
N PHE A 204 -17.75 -16.87 -0.90
CA PHE A 204 -17.70 -17.78 0.23
C PHE A 204 -17.62 -16.97 1.52
N VAL A 205 -18.75 -16.89 2.22
CA VAL A 205 -18.90 -16.11 3.45
C VAL A 205 -19.58 -16.97 4.50
N ASN A 206 -18.88 -17.21 5.62
CA ASN A 206 -19.49 -17.84 6.78
C ASN A 206 -20.36 -16.82 7.51
N HIS A 207 -21.64 -17.18 7.73
CA HIS A 207 -22.62 -16.25 8.24
C HIS A 207 -23.65 -16.94 9.14
N THR A 208 -24.17 -16.20 10.12
CA THR A 208 -25.27 -16.65 10.98
C THR A 208 -26.39 -15.63 11.01
N SER A 209 -27.63 -16.12 10.82
CA SER A 209 -28.85 -15.34 11.00
C SER A 209 -29.26 -15.22 12.47
N TYR A 210 -28.62 -15.96 13.39
CA TYR A 210 -28.89 -15.86 14.81
C TYR A 210 -28.15 -14.66 15.42
N ILE A 211 -28.88 -13.56 15.57
CA ILE A 211 -28.34 -12.32 16.12
C ILE A 211 -28.28 -12.37 17.66
N GLY A 212 -29.33 -12.87 18.32
CA GLY A 212 -29.38 -13.11 19.77
C GLY A 212 -28.76 -11.99 20.61
N TRP A 213 -27.81 -12.34 21.50
CA TRP A 213 -27.11 -11.37 22.35
C TRP A 213 -26.27 -10.34 21.58
N ARG A 214 -25.90 -10.62 20.32
CA ARG A 214 -25.10 -9.70 19.49
C ARG A 214 -25.90 -8.46 19.11
N GLU A 215 -27.23 -8.52 19.12
CA GLU A 215 -28.08 -7.37 18.83
C GLU A 215 -27.82 -6.23 19.82
N SER A 216 -27.90 -6.53 21.12
CA SER A 216 -27.77 -5.55 22.18
C SER A 216 -26.32 -5.11 22.40
N LYS A 217 -25.34 -6.00 22.14
CA LYS A 217 -23.92 -5.75 22.39
C LYS A 217 -23.10 -5.28 21.18
N LYS A 218 -23.54 -5.54 19.94
CA LYS A 218 -22.79 -5.22 18.72
C LYS A 218 -23.56 -4.36 17.72
N LEU A 219 -24.89 -4.49 17.61
CA LEU A 219 -25.67 -3.76 16.60
C LEU A 219 -26.23 -2.42 17.12
N LYS A 220 -26.75 -2.40 18.35
CA LYS A 220 -27.37 -1.22 18.95
C LYS A 220 -26.39 -0.16 19.49
N PRO A 221 -25.21 -0.50 20.03
CA PRO A 221 -24.29 0.51 20.53
C PRO A 221 -23.77 1.42 19.41
N ILE A 222 -23.73 2.72 19.67
CA ILE A 222 -23.09 3.68 18.78
C ILE A 222 -21.65 3.85 19.27
N ILE A 223 -20.70 3.57 18.38
CA ILE A 223 -19.26 3.63 18.65
C ILE A 223 -18.67 4.77 17.84
N VAL A 224 -17.87 5.60 18.50
CA VAL A 224 -17.01 6.58 17.85
C VAL A 224 -15.62 5.97 17.75
N ASP A 225 -15.25 5.58 16.54
CA ASP A 225 -13.94 4.99 16.25
C ASP A 225 -12.96 6.09 15.81
N PRO A 226 -11.99 6.48 16.66
CA PRO A 226 -11.01 7.50 16.30
C PRO A 226 -10.12 7.08 15.13
N GLY A 227 -9.98 5.79 14.84
CA GLY A 227 -9.15 5.30 13.73
C GLY A 227 -9.66 5.70 12.34
N LEU A 228 -10.89 6.20 12.23
CA LEU A 228 -11.45 6.68 10.96
C LEU A 228 -11.15 8.16 10.66
N TYR A 229 -10.91 8.98 11.68
CA TYR A 229 -10.80 10.44 11.51
C TYR A 229 -9.61 11.07 12.26
N LEU A 230 -8.95 10.34 13.16
CA LEU A 230 -7.74 10.76 13.85
C LEU A 230 -6.57 9.86 13.46
N SER A 231 -5.43 10.50 13.21
CA SER A 231 -4.15 9.83 12.96
C SER A 231 -3.45 9.38 14.25
N GLU A 232 -4.03 9.66 15.41
CA GLU A 232 -3.43 9.38 16.72
C GLU A 232 -4.14 8.25 17.46
N LYS A 233 -3.37 7.53 18.29
CA LYS A 233 -3.89 6.43 19.08
C LYS A 233 -4.77 6.93 20.22
N ASN A 234 -6.08 6.88 20.02
CA ASN A 234 -7.07 7.27 21.01
C ASN A 234 -7.97 6.10 21.40
N PRO A 235 -8.44 6.05 22.66
CA PRO A 235 -9.42 5.05 23.06
C PRO A 235 -10.73 5.24 22.30
N MET A 236 -11.41 4.14 21.98
CA MET A 236 -12.76 4.19 21.40
C MET A 236 -13.75 4.73 22.43
N PHE A 237 -14.71 5.52 21.97
CA PHE A 237 -15.78 6.05 22.80
C PHE A 237 -17.12 5.40 22.43
N TYR A 238 -17.98 5.22 23.43
CA TYR A 238 -19.32 4.68 23.28
C TYR A 238 -20.32 5.77 23.65
N CYS A 239 -21.33 5.98 22.81
CA CYS A 239 -22.42 6.86 23.17
C CYS A 239 -23.35 6.15 24.18
N GLN A 240 -23.97 6.94 25.06
CA GLN A 240 -24.98 6.43 26.00
C GLN A 240 -26.27 6.02 25.28
N SER A 241 -26.59 6.70 24.16
CA SER A 241 -27.74 6.39 23.32
C SER A 241 -27.48 5.16 22.44
N LYS A 242 -28.55 4.42 22.13
CA LYS A 242 -28.53 3.23 21.29
C LYS A 242 -29.29 3.50 20.00
N ALA A 243 -28.77 3.03 18.87
CA ALA A 243 -29.42 3.15 17.58
C ALA A 243 -30.62 2.18 17.47
N GLY A 244 -31.63 2.58 16.70
CA GLY A 244 -32.67 1.68 16.20
C GLY A 244 -32.10 0.73 15.13
N ILE A 245 -32.76 -0.41 14.94
CA ILE A 245 -32.37 -1.40 13.92
C ILE A 245 -33.28 -1.23 12.71
N ALA A 246 -32.69 -1.15 11.52
CA ALA A 246 -33.44 -1.10 10.27
C ALA A 246 -34.25 -2.39 10.08
N GLN A 247 -35.54 -2.26 9.76
CA GLN A 247 -36.45 -3.40 9.56
C GLN A 247 -36.60 -3.80 8.08
N SER A 248 -36.11 -2.98 7.15
CA SER A 248 -36.22 -3.19 5.71
C SER A 248 -35.21 -4.19 5.14
N PHE A 249 -34.20 -4.58 5.94
CA PHE A 249 -33.12 -5.47 5.51
C PHE A 249 -32.91 -6.58 6.53
N GLN A 250 -32.56 -7.77 6.05
CA GLN A 250 -32.14 -8.87 6.90
C GLN A 250 -30.69 -8.65 7.33
N ILE A 251 -30.45 -8.60 8.65
CA ILE A 251 -29.11 -8.47 9.21
C ILE A 251 -28.54 -9.86 9.45
N ILE A 252 -27.29 -10.04 9.04
CA ILE A 252 -26.55 -11.29 9.21
C ILE A 252 -25.20 -10.95 9.83
N CYS A 253 -24.77 -11.73 10.84
CA CYS A 253 -23.46 -11.58 11.46
C CYS A 253 -22.46 -12.55 10.84
N ARG A 254 -21.22 -12.10 10.66
CA ARG A 254 -20.17 -12.84 9.95
C ARG A 254 -19.01 -13.23 10.85
N GLU A 255 -18.24 -14.21 10.39
CA GLU A 255 -16.86 -14.44 10.83
C GLU A 255 -15.86 -13.78 9.88
N MET A 256 -14.61 -13.70 10.30
CA MET A 256 -13.66 -12.65 9.90
C MET A 256 -13.01 -12.83 8.51
N ILE A 257 -13.06 -14.04 7.92
CA ILE A 257 -12.43 -14.35 6.63
C ILE A 257 -13.51 -14.52 5.56
N GLU A 258 -13.31 -13.85 4.42
CA GLU A 258 -14.22 -13.89 3.28
C GLU A 258 -13.43 -14.16 1.99
N ILE A 259 -14.06 -14.91 1.07
CA ILE A 259 -13.62 -15.02 -0.32
C ILE A 259 -14.68 -14.32 -1.17
N LEU A 260 -14.33 -13.17 -1.72
CA LEU A 260 -15.26 -12.33 -2.48
C LEU A 260 -14.88 -12.33 -3.96
N CYS A 261 -15.85 -12.45 -4.84
CA CYS A 261 -15.66 -12.29 -6.28
C CYS A 261 -15.30 -10.84 -6.62
N SER A 262 -14.45 -10.64 -7.63
CA SER A 262 -14.05 -9.32 -8.13
C SER A 262 -15.22 -8.41 -8.50
N ASP A 263 -16.32 -8.96 -9.02
CA ASP A 263 -17.42 -8.19 -9.61
C ASP A 263 -18.25 -7.39 -8.60
N ILE A 264 -18.10 -7.69 -7.31
CA ILE A 264 -18.88 -7.06 -6.22
C ILE A 264 -18.08 -5.94 -5.54
N LEU A 265 -16.78 -5.84 -5.78
CA LEU A 265 -15.93 -4.81 -5.19
C LEU A 265 -15.98 -3.52 -6.04
N PRO A 266 -16.20 -2.34 -5.41
CA PRO A 266 -16.45 -1.08 -6.10
C PRO A 266 -15.24 -0.44 -6.78
#